data_AF-A0A7G2CNB3-F1
#
_entry.id   AF-A0A7G2CNB3-F1
#
_cell.length_a   1.000
_cell.length_b   1.000
_cell.length_c   1.000
_cell.angle_alpha   90.00
_cell.angle_beta   90.00
_cell.angle_gamma   90.00
#
_symmetry.space_group_name_H-M   'P 1'
#
loop_
_entity.id
_entity.type
_entity.pdbx_description
1 polymer ?
#
loop_
_entity_poly.entity_id
_entity_poly.type
_entity_poly.pdbx_seq_one_letter_code
_entity_poly.pdbx_strand_id
1 'polypeptide(L)'
;MFSASHVRNTLAAAAVTVMLVAAQDSNCAETETNDEGAVVCANCVTDYTLGIDGVCYLTSGGCIQAVDGKCQHCRGGFTLNKDEGTCVKCNKDCTCDAKDPNKCVGCKVGYGLDGETGNCVACKVSDCASCSQSSDKCGACMPNFLLVENACVSCAVDECTRCKADDMNTCDLCDLGNYLKEGKCKTCGIRELRFMPGSGRRREMRRVCR
;
A
#
# COMPACT_ATOMS: atom_id res chain seq x y z
N MET A 1 37.63 -16.68 -58.91
CA MET A 1 36.36 -15.97 -59.18
C MET A 1 35.24 -16.81 -58.59
N PHE A 2 34.89 -16.60 -57.31
CA PHE A 2 33.74 -17.25 -56.68
C PHE A 2 32.65 -16.18 -56.51
N SER A 3 31.49 -16.45 -57.09
CA SER A 3 30.36 -15.52 -57.25
C SER A 3 29.77 -15.05 -55.92
N ALA A 4 29.51 -13.74 -55.85
CA ALA A 4 28.93 -13.00 -54.73
C ALA A 4 27.39 -13.21 -54.53
N SER A 5 26.85 -14.37 -54.93
CA SER A 5 25.39 -14.63 -54.90
C SER A 5 24.92 -15.50 -53.72
N HIS A 6 25.82 -16.08 -52.92
CA HIS A 6 25.42 -16.96 -51.80
C HIS A 6 25.44 -16.31 -50.41
N VAL A 7 25.99 -15.09 -50.26
CA VAL A 7 26.11 -14.43 -48.94
C VAL A 7 24.88 -13.58 -48.59
N ARG A 8 24.04 -13.21 -49.58
CA ARG A 8 22.81 -12.43 -49.34
C ARG A 8 21.61 -13.27 -48.86
N ASN A 9 21.67 -14.60 -49.00
CA ASN A 9 20.53 -15.48 -48.71
C ASN A 9 20.53 -16.11 -47.30
N THR A 10 21.64 -16.03 -46.55
CA THR A 10 21.74 -16.61 -45.20
C THR A 10 21.47 -15.59 -44.09
N LEU A 11 21.78 -14.30 -44.32
CA LEU A 11 21.48 -13.21 -43.39
C LEU A 11 19.98 -12.85 -43.33
N ALA A 12 19.27 -12.98 -44.46
CA ALA A 12 17.82 -12.77 -44.50
C ALA A 12 17.06 -13.90 -43.79
N ALA A 13 17.50 -15.16 -43.92
CA ALA A 13 16.82 -16.29 -43.31
C ALA A 13 16.93 -16.31 -41.76
N ALA A 14 18.08 -15.91 -41.21
CA ALA A 14 18.29 -15.83 -39.76
C ALA A 14 17.48 -14.68 -39.11
N ALA A 15 17.33 -13.55 -39.81
CA ALA A 15 16.48 -12.44 -39.37
C ALA A 15 14.99 -12.82 -39.45
N VAL A 16 14.58 -13.56 -40.49
CA VAL A 16 13.19 -14.04 -40.67
C VAL A 16 12.77 -15.05 -39.59
N THR A 17 13.70 -15.80 -38.99
CA THR A 17 13.38 -16.74 -37.90
C THR A 17 13.23 -16.10 -36.52
N VAL A 18 13.78 -14.90 -36.30
CA VAL A 18 13.71 -14.21 -34.99
C VAL A 18 12.55 -13.21 -34.93
N MET A 19 12.04 -12.73 -36.08
CA MET A 19 11.00 -11.69 -36.16
C MET A 19 9.54 -12.16 -35.91
N LEU A 20 9.31 -13.41 -35.48
CA LEU A 20 7.96 -13.99 -35.45
C LEU A 20 7.29 -14.03 -34.07
N VAL A 21 7.96 -13.63 -32.98
CA VAL A 21 7.47 -13.93 -31.61
C VAL A 21 6.11 -13.30 -31.31
N ALA A 22 5.86 -12.02 -31.66
CA ALA A 22 4.54 -11.40 -31.45
C ALA A 22 3.54 -11.60 -32.60
N ALA A 23 4.02 -11.76 -33.85
CA ALA A 23 3.16 -11.90 -35.03
C ALA A 23 2.38 -13.23 -35.08
N GLN A 24 2.70 -14.18 -34.20
CA GLN A 24 2.03 -15.48 -34.04
C GLN A 24 1.33 -15.63 -32.68
N ASP A 25 1.39 -14.62 -31.80
CA ASP A 25 0.64 -14.63 -30.55
C ASP A 25 -0.81 -14.27 -30.85
N SER A 26 -1.70 -15.27 -30.85
CA SER A 26 -3.14 -15.09 -31.05
C SER A 26 -3.80 -14.21 -29.99
N ASN A 27 -3.07 -13.87 -28.93
CA ASN A 27 -3.52 -13.04 -27.82
C ASN A 27 -3.01 -11.60 -27.92
N CYS A 28 -2.24 -11.28 -28.95
CA CYS A 28 -1.82 -9.93 -29.27
C CYS A 28 -2.88 -9.21 -30.12
N ALA A 29 -3.43 -8.12 -29.59
CA ALA A 29 -4.43 -7.29 -30.28
C ALA A 29 -3.78 -6.30 -31.26
N GLU A 30 -2.63 -5.72 -30.90
CA GLU A 30 -1.91 -4.76 -31.72
C GLU A 30 -0.40 -4.94 -31.56
N THR A 31 0.38 -4.75 -32.63
CA THR A 31 1.84 -4.92 -32.65
C THR A 31 2.59 -3.62 -32.90
N GLU A 32 3.85 -3.55 -32.45
CA GLU A 32 4.79 -2.45 -32.71
C GLU A 32 6.21 -2.98 -32.95
N THR A 33 7.13 -2.11 -33.39
CA THR A 33 8.56 -2.45 -33.56
C THR A 33 9.40 -1.77 -32.49
N ASN A 34 10.20 -2.54 -31.75
CA ASN A 34 11.10 -2.01 -30.73
C ASN A 34 12.40 -1.41 -31.34
N ASP A 35 13.24 -0.81 -30.50
CA ASP A 35 14.52 -0.17 -30.91
C ASP A 35 15.55 -1.15 -31.51
N GLU A 36 15.34 -2.45 -31.31
CA GLU A 36 16.17 -3.54 -31.86
C GLU A 36 15.63 -4.04 -33.21
N GLY A 37 14.52 -3.48 -33.68
CA GLY A 37 13.84 -3.86 -34.93
C GLY A 37 13.01 -5.14 -34.82
N ALA A 38 12.74 -5.63 -33.61
CA ALA A 38 11.87 -6.79 -33.37
C ALA A 38 10.39 -6.36 -33.33
N VAL A 39 9.51 -7.18 -33.93
CA VAL A 39 8.06 -7.00 -33.84
C VAL A 39 7.58 -7.58 -32.51
N VAL A 40 7.05 -6.72 -31.66
CA VAL A 40 6.54 -7.02 -30.31
C VAL A 40 5.06 -6.66 -30.21
N CYS A 41 4.38 -7.18 -29.19
CA CYS A 41 3.01 -6.80 -28.92
C CYS A 41 2.96 -5.43 -28.21
N ALA A 42 2.04 -4.57 -28.64
CA ALA A 42 1.76 -3.27 -28.05
C ALA A 42 0.51 -3.30 -27.15
N ASN A 43 -0.48 -4.11 -27.52
CA ASN A 43 -1.71 -4.30 -26.74
C ASN A 43 -2.18 -5.75 -26.79
N CYS A 44 -2.69 -6.26 -25.67
CA CYS A 44 -3.20 -7.62 -25.57
C CYS A 44 -4.74 -7.67 -25.67
N VAL A 45 -5.26 -8.82 -26.11
CA VAL A 45 -6.69 -9.12 -26.05
C VAL A 45 -7.19 -9.19 -24.60
N THR A 46 -8.50 -9.19 -24.40
CA THR A 46 -9.09 -9.27 -23.05
C THR A 46 -8.61 -10.51 -22.30
N ASP A 47 -8.36 -10.35 -21.00
CA ASP A 47 -7.76 -11.37 -20.13
C ASP A 47 -6.30 -11.72 -20.46
N TYR A 48 -5.56 -10.84 -21.14
CA TYR A 48 -4.10 -10.93 -21.29
C TYR A 48 -3.43 -9.63 -20.88
N THR A 49 -2.22 -9.72 -20.32
CA THR A 49 -1.39 -8.57 -19.96
C THR A 49 -0.12 -8.56 -20.77
N LEU A 50 0.32 -7.36 -21.16
CA LEU A 50 1.58 -7.18 -21.89
C LEU A 50 2.76 -7.42 -20.94
N GLY A 51 3.61 -8.38 -21.26
CA GLY A 51 4.89 -8.58 -20.60
C GLY A 51 5.94 -7.58 -21.08
N ILE A 52 6.99 -7.39 -20.27
CA ILE A 52 8.10 -6.47 -20.62
C ILE A 52 8.93 -6.93 -21.82
N ASP A 53 8.80 -8.20 -22.19
CA ASP A 53 9.35 -8.86 -23.36
C ASP A 53 8.47 -8.68 -24.61
N GLY A 54 7.36 -7.95 -24.50
CA GLY A 54 6.47 -7.69 -25.63
C GLY A 54 5.56 -8.87 -25.98
N VAL A 55 5.34 -9.80 -25.05
CA VAL A 55 4.49 -10.99 -25.24
C VAL A 55 3.23 -10.88 -24.38
N CYS A 56 2.09 -11.38 -24.88
CA CYS A 56 0.83 -11.34 -24.13
C CYS A 56 0.67 -12.59 -23.26
N TYR A 57 0.58 -12.39 -21.95
CA TYR A 57 0.42 -13.46 -20.98
C TYR A 57 -1.00 -13.53 -20.46
N LEU A 58 -1.53 -14.75 -20.38
CA LEU A 58 -2.87 -15.00 -19.90
C LEU A 58 -3.02 -14.52 -18.44
N THR A 59 -3.99 -13.64 -18.22
CA THR A 59 -4.42 -13.05 -16.93
C THR A 59 -5.21 -14.08 -16.10
N SER A 60 -5.53 -15.26 -16.67
CA SER A 60 -6.25 -16.32 -15.96
C SER A 60 -5.54 -16.68 -14.66
N GLY A 61 -6.30 -16.86 -13.59
CA GLY A 61 -5.74 -17.09 -12.26
C GLY A 61 -5.38 -15.82 -11.48
N GLY A 62 -5.78 -14.62 -11.94
CA GLY A 62 -5.68 -13.40 -11.15
C GLY A 62 -4.33 -12.69 -11.22
N CYS A 63 -3.49 -13.01 -12.21
CA CYS A 63 -2.28 -12.25 -12.51
C CYS A 63 -2.63 -10.92 -13.18
N ILE A 64 -1.98 -9.82 -12.81
CA ILE A 64 -2.16 -8.50 -13.45
C ILE A 64 -0.90 -7.99 -14.15
N GLN A 65 0.23 -8.65 -13.96
CA GLN A 65 1.49 -8.34 -14.64
C GLN A 65 2.39 -9.57 -14.66
N ALA A 66 2.97 -9.90 -15.81
CA ALA A 66 3.89 -11.02 -15.98
C ALA A 66 5.21 -10.60 -16.64
N VAL A 67 6.28 -11.32 -16.34
CA VAL A 67 7.62 -11.19 -16.92
C VAL A 67 8.13 -12.60 -17.19
N ASP A 68 8.59 -12.88 -18.41
CA ASP A 68 9.07 -14.21 -18.84
C ASP A 68 8.08 -15.34 -18.54
N GLY A 69 6.78 -15.10 -18.74
CA GLY A 69 5.72 -16.06 -18.42
C GLY A 69 5.45 -16.29 -16.94
N LYS A 70 6.12 -15.55 -16.04
CA LYS A 70 5.90 -15.60 -14.59
C LYS A 70 5.20 -14.35 -14.10
N CYS A 71 4.13 -14.53 -13.34
CA CYS A 71 3.43 -13.44 -12.70
C CYS A 71 4.32 -12.71 -11.70
N GLN A 72 4.26 -11.38 -11.72
CA GLN A 72 4.95 -10.49 -10.78
C GLN A 72 3.97 -9.82 -9.81
N HIS A 73 2.74 -9.57 -10.25
CA HIS A 73 1.71 -8.93 -9.45
C HIS A 73 0.36 -9.63 -9.59
N CYS A 74 -0.29 -9.85 -8.45
CA CYS A 74 -1.61 -10.47 -8.38
C CYS A 74 -2.70 -9.42 -8.12
N ARG A 75 -3.90 -9.69 -8.65
CA ARG A 75 -5.12 -8.96 -8.32
C ARG A 75 -5.44 -9.13 -6.83
N GLY A 76 -6.13 -8.16 -6.23
CA GLY A 76 -6.65 -8.29 -4.86
C GLY A 76 -7.44 -9.59 -4.65
N GLY A 77 -7.20 -10.24 -3.52
CA GLY A 77 -7.75 -11.58 -3.21
C GLY A 77 -6.91 -12.75 -3.73
N PHE A 78 -5.74 -12.48 -4.31
CA PHE A 78 -4.77 -13.50 -4.73
C PHE A 78 -3.39 -13.22 -4.12
N THR A 79 -2.62 -14.26 -3.84
CA THR A 79 -1.23 -14.19 -3.39
C THR A 79 -0.30 -14.75 -4.47
N LEU A 80 0.87 -14.12 -4.64
CA LEU A 80 1.91 -14.59 -5.57
C LEU A 80 2.63 -15.83 -5.02
N ASN A 81 2.55 -16.94 -5.75
CA ASN A 81 3.45 -18.08 -5.60
C ASN A 81 4.74 -17.79 -6.39
N LYS A 82 5.80 -17.42 -5.67
CA LYS A 82 7.10 -17.07 -6.28
C LYS A 82 7.82 -18.27 -6.91
N ASP A 83 7.54 -19.48 -6.42
CA ASP A 83 8.19 -20.70 -6.92
C ASP A 83 7.68 -21.01 -8.33
N GLU A 84 6.37 -20.91 -8.53
CA GLU A 84 5.69 -21.21 -9.81
C GLU A 84 5.50 -19.99 -10.70
N GLY A 85 5.60 -18.76 -10.16
CA GLY A 85 5.26 -17.55 -10.89
C GLY A 85 3.76 -17.42 -11.17
N THR A 86 2.91 -17.90 -10.27
CA THR A 86 1.45 -17.95 -10.45
C THR A 86 0.74 -17.23 -9.31
N CYS A 87 -0.50 -16.80 -9.55
CA CYS A 87 -1.35 -16.21 -8.51
C CYS A 87 -2.31 -17.26 -7.96
N VAL A 88 -2.34 -17.39 -6.64
CA VAL A 88 -3.20 -18.33 -5.92
C VAL A 88 -4.34 -17.56 -5.28
N LYS A 89 -5.58 -17.95 -5.57
CA LYS A 89 -6.78 -17.32 -5.01
C LYS A 89 -6.89 -17.64 -3.52
N CYS A 90 -7.09 -16.62 -2.71
CA CYS A 90 -7.37 -16.79 -1.29
C CYS A 90 -8.83 -17.20 -1.07
N ASN A 91 -9.05 -18.21 -0.23
CA ASN A 91 -10.40 -18.71 0.08
C ASN A 91 -11.12 -17.84 1.13
N LYS A 92 -10.41 -16.87 1.71
CA LYS A 92 -10.90 -15.93 2.72
C LYS A 92 -10.54 -14.50 2.30
N ASP A 93 -11.23 -13.52 2.86
CA ASP A 93 -10.96 -12.09 2.60
C ASP A 93 -9.73 -11.60 3.37
N CYS A 94 -8.56 -12.12 2.98
CA CYS A 94 -7.26 -11.85 3.57
C CYS A 94 -6.14 -12.06 2.55
N THR A 95 -4.92 -11.69 2.89
CA THR A 95 -3.73 -12.19 2.19
C THR A 95 -3.45 -13.59 2.71
N CYS A 96 -3.45 -14.59 1.83
CA CYS A 96 -3.24 -15.99 2.18
C CYS A 96 -1.80 -16.46 1.92
N ASP A 97 -1.44 -17.61 2.49
CA ASP A 97 -0.20 -18.31 2.18
C ASP A 97 -0.24 -18.83 0.73
N ALA A 98 0.86 -18.68 -0.01
CA ALA A 98 0.93 -19.13 -1.40
C ALA A 98 0.81 -20.67 -1.55
N LYS A 99 1.11 -21.43 -0.49
CA LYS A 99 1.03 -22.90 -0.47
C LYS A 99 -0.24 -23.41 0.21
N ASP A 100 -0.97 -22.55 0.93
CA ASP A 100 -2.23 -22.88 1.57
C ASP A 100 -3.23 -21.71 1.45
N PRO A 101 -4.17 -21.75 0.48
CA PRO A 101 -5.13 -20.67 0.25
C PRO A 101 -6.15 -20.48 1.38
N ASN A 102 -6.21 -21.39 2.36
CA ASN A 102 -7.07 -21.27 3.54
C ASN A 102 -6.38 -20.56 4.72
N LYS A 103 -5.06 -20.44 4.69
CA LYS A 103 -4.28 -19.84 5.77
C LYS A 103 -4.03 -18.37 5.48
N CYS A 104 -4.55 -17.48 6.32
CA CYS A 104 -4.24 -16.07 6.23
C CYS A 104 -2.85 -15.78 6.80
N VAL A 105 -2.07 -14.96 6.10
CA VAL A 105 -0.75 -14.45 6.50
C VAL A 105 -0.74 -12.93 6.64
N GLY A 106 -1.80 -12.26 6.19
CA GLY A 106 -1.97 -10.81 6.34
C GLY A 106 -3.44 -10.41 6.30
N CYS A 107 -3.77 -9.35 7.03
CA CYS A 107 -5.13 -8.85 7.19
C CYS A 107 -5.22 -7.39 6.72
N LYS A 108 -6.44 -6.95 6.41
CA LYS A 108 -6.73 -5.55 6.11
C LYS A 108 -6.45 -4.69 7.34
N VAL A 109 -6.19 -3.39 7.13
CA VAL A 109 -6.02 -2.41 8.20
C VAL A 109 -7.23 -2.47 9.15
N GLY A 110 -6.96 -2.47 10.46
CA GLY A 110 -7.97 -2.64 11.51
C GLY A 110 -8.30 -4.10 11.86
N TYR A 111 -7.70 -5.07 11.17
CA TYR A 111 -7.84 -6.50 11.44
C TYR A 111 -6.48 -7.14 11.70
N GLY A 112 -6.45 -8.20 12.51
CA GLY A 112 -5.26 -9.01 12.77
C GLY A 112 -5.59 -10.50 12.77
N LEU A 113 -4.58 -11.36 12.69
CA LEU A 113 -4.76 -12.81 12.74
C LEU A 113 -5.22 -13.23 14.13
N ASP A 114 -6.29 -13.99 14.17
CA ASP A 114 -6.74 -14.68 15.36
C ASP A 114 -5.86 -15.91 15.60
N GLY A 115 -5.25 -15.99 16.79
CA GLY A 115 -4.28 -17.05 17.11
C GLY A 115 -4.88 -18.45 17.15
N GLU A 116 -6.19 -18.58 17.34
CA GLU A 116 -6.88 -19.87 17.43
C GLU A 116 -7.37 -20.35 16.07
N THR A 117 -8.02 -19.47 15.31
CA THR A 117 -8.67 -19.82 14.05
C THR A 117 -7.83 -19.54 12.80
N GLY A 118 -6.77 -18.73 12.92
CA GLY A 118 -5.96 -18.28 11.79
C GLY A 118 -6.71 -17.36 10.80
N ASN A 119 -7.88 -16.85 11.21
CA ASN A 119 -8.69 -15.93 10.42
C ASN A 119 -8.36 -14.48 10.76
N CYS A 120 -8.66 -13.56 9.84
CA CYS A 120 -8.61 -12.14 10.15
C CYS A 120 -9.85 -11.74 10.96
N VAL A 121 -9.61 -11.23 12.17
CA VAL A 121 -10.65 -10.67 13.05
C VAL A 121 -10.31 -9.23 13.39
N ALA A 122 -11.31 -8.45 13.80
CA ALA A 122 -11.09 -7.08 14.22
C ALA A 122 -10.08 -7.04 15.38
N CYS A 123 -9.31 -5.95 15.46
CA CYS A 123 -8.39 -5.74 16.56
C CYS A 123 -9.09 -5.84 17.91
N LYS A 124 -8.56 -6.70 18.79
CA LYS A 124 -9.07 -6.92 20.14
C LYS A 124 -8.49 -5.92 21.14
N VAL A 125 -7.35 -5.32 20.81
CA VAL A 125 -6.72 -4.27 21.64
C VAL A 125 -7.56 -2.99 21.58
N SER A 126 -7.93 -2.46 22.75
CA SER A 126 -8.66 -1.19 22.88
C SER A 126 -7.87 -0.03 22.30
N ASP A 127 -8.57 0.95 21.73
CA ASP A 127 -7.98 2.18 21.19
C ASP A 127 -6.90 1.96 20.13
N CYS A 128 -6.92 0.79 19.49
CA CYS A 128 -6.02 0.40 18.43
C CYS A 128 -6.59 0.78 17.06
N ALA A 129 -5.85 1.58 16.29
CA ALA A 129 -6.22 1.92 14.92
C ALA A 129 -5.86 0.81 13.93
N SER A 130 -4.73 0.13 14.16
CA SER A 130 -4.34 -1.03 13.36
C SER A 130 -3.55 -2.05 14.18
N CYS A 131 -3.92 -3.31 14.04
CA CYS A 131 -3.17 -4.43 14.59
C CYS A 131 -1.82 -4.58 13.89
N SER A 132 -0.92 -5.25 14.61
CA SER A 132 0.24 -5.90 14.00
C SER A 132 -0.21 -7.15 13.22
N GLN A 133 0.57 -8.23 13.24
CA GLN A 133 0.15 -9.51 12.64
C GLN A 133 -0.98 -10.20 13.40
N SER A 134 -1.09 -9.99 14.72
CA SER A 134 -2.09 -10.66 15.58
C SER A 134 -3.19 -9.69 16.01
N SER A 135 -4.42 -10.18 16.13
CA SER A 135 -5.56 -9.41 16.64
C SER A 135 -5.38 -8.93 18.09
N ASP A 136 -4.51 -9.57 18.86
CA ASP A 136 -4.24 -9.28 20.27
C ASP A 136 -3.07 -8.29 20.47
N LYS A 137 -2.47 -7.81 19.38
CA LYS A 137 -1.29 -6.93 19.43
C LYS A 137 -1.49 -5.72 18.53
N CYS A 138 -1.53 -4.54 19.13
CA CYS A 138 -1.62 -3.31 18.36
C CYS A 138 -0.29 -2.97 17.68
N GLY A 139 -0.38 -2.48 16.44
CA GLY A 139 0.76 -1.94 15.69
C GLY A 139 0.72 -0.43 15.55
N ALA A 140 -0.47 0.19 15.63
CA ALA A 140 -0.64 1.63 15.71
C ALA A 140 -1.92 1.98 16.47
N CYS A 141 -1.81 2.92 17.40
CA CYS A 141 -2.93 3.37 18.22
C CYS A 141 -3.75 4.47 17.54
N MET A 142 -4.98 4.65 18.00
CA MET A 142 -5.79 5.82 17.66
C MET A 142 -5.09 7.12 18.09
N PRO A 143 -5.47 8.28 17.52
CA PRO A 143 -4.97 9.57 17.98
C PRO A 143 -5.11 9.73 19.51
N ASN A 144 -4.13 10.35 20.14
CA ASN A 144 -4.03 10.59 21.60
C ASN A 144 -3.61 9.35 22.45
N PHE A 145 -3.29 8.22 21.81
CA PHE A 145 -2.77 7.03 22.47
C PHE A 145 -1.36 6.70 21.99
N LEU A 146 -0.53 6.21 22.91
CA LEU A 146 0.82 5.74 22.64
C LEU A 146 0.87 4.22 22.61
N LEU A 147 1.68 3.69 21.71
CA LEU A 147 1.94 2.26 21.61
C LEU A 147 3.00 1.85 22.63
N VAL A 148 2.60 1.12 23.66
CA VAL A 148 3.48 0.58 24.70
C VAL A 148 3.30 -0.93 24.75
N GLU A 149 4.36 -1.69 24.43
CA GLU A 149 4.34 -3.17 24.45
C GLU A 149 3.17 -3.82 23.67
N ASN A 150 2.76 -3.22 22.54
CA ASN A 150 1.59 -3.61 21.72
C ASN A 150 0.21 -3.29 22.32
N ALA A 151 0.16 -2.52 23.40
CA ALA A 151 -1.07 -1.94 23.95
C ALA A 151 -1.13 -0.44 23.66
N CYS A 152 -2.35 0.10 23.63
CA CYS A 152 -2.57 1.53 23.48
C CYS A 152 -2.87 2.14 24.84
N VAL A 153 -1.99 3.04 25.27
CA VAL A 153 -2.09 3.73 26.56
C VAL A 153 -2.39 5.20 26.28
N SER A 154 -3.39 5.75 26.96
CA SER A 154 -3.70 7.16 26.83
C SER A 154 -2.58 8.02 27.41
N CYS A 155 -2.48 9.24 26.89
CA CYS A 155 -1.67 10.29 27.51
C CYS A 155 -2.00 10.45 29.00
N ALA A 156 -0.98 10.49 29.85
CA ALA A 156 -1.13 10.78 31.28
C ALA A 156 -1.23 12.29 31.58
N VAL A 157 -1.09 13.14 30.54
CA VAL A 157 -1.16 14.59 30.64
C VAL A 157 -2.57 15.07 30.28
N ASP A 158 -3.22 15.77 31.20
CA ASP A 158 -4.52 16.40 30.96
C ASP A 158 -4.46 17.39 29.79
N GLU A 159 -5.55 17.48 29.03
CA GLU A 159 -5.73 18.43 27.92
C GLU A 159 -4.67 18.29 26.81
N CYS A 160 -4.14 17.07 26.64
CA CYS A 160 -3.12 16.73 25.67
C CYS A 160 -3.68 15.90 24.51
N THR A 161 -3.62 16.46 23.30
CA THR A 161 -3.94 15.75 22.07
C THR A 161 -2.85 14.75 21.68
N ARG A 162 -1.57 15.02 21.98
CA ARG A 162 -0.50 14.09 21.61
C ARG A 162 0.65 14.18 22.59
N CYS A 163 1.01 13.05 23.18
CA CYS A 163 2.21 12.90 23.99
C CYS A 163 3.44 12.64 23.14
N LYS A 164 4.61 12.83 23.74
CA LYS A 164 5.87 12.39 23.16
C LYS A 164 5.85 10.90 22.92
N ALA A 165 6.41 10.48 21.79
CA ALA A 165 6.44 9.08 21.36
C ALA A 165 6.96 8.13 22.45
N ASP A 166 7.95 8.57 23.23
CA ASP A 166 8.63 7.75 24.24
C ASP A 166 8.32 8.17 25.69
N ASP A 167 7.40 9.12 25.91
CA ASP A 167 7.05 9.60 27.25
C ASP A 167 5.60 10.04 27.36
N MET A 168 4.78 9.17 27.96
CA MET A 168 3.35 9.41 28.22
C MET A 168 3.07 10.57 29.18
N ASN A 169 4.07 11.05 29.91
CA ASN A 169 3.94 12.16 30.88
C ASN A 169 4.34 13.51 30.28
N THR A 170 4.77 13.52 29.03
CA THR A 170 5.16 14.74 28.32
C THR A 170 4.27 14.94 27.11
N CYS A 171 3.59 16.07 27.05
CA CYS A 171 2.79 16.48 25.92
C CYS A 171 3.64 17.13 24.81
N ASP A 172 3.34 16.79 23.56
CA ASP A 172 3.86 17.44 22.35
C ASP A 172 2.83 18.37 21.70
N LEU A 173 1.53 18.07 21.85
CA LEU A 173 0.45 18.89 21.31
C LEU A 173 -0.73 18.94 22.26
N CYS A 174 -1.09 20.16 22.68
CA CYS A 174 -2.22 20.41 23.55
C CYS A 174 -3.54 20.59 22.80
N ASP A 175 -4.64 20.33 23.50
CA ASP A 175 -5.99 20.55 22.99
C ASP A 175 -6.26 22.03 22.67
N LEU A 176 -7.26 22.26 21.82
CA LEU A 176 -7.55 23.59 21.28
C LEU A 176 -7.91 24.62 22.38
N GLY A 177 -7.03 25.59 22.60
CA GLY A 177 -7.20 26.61 23.65
C GLY A 177 -6.25 26.46 24.83
N ASN A 178 -5.41 25.43 24.79
CA ASN A 178 -4.28 25.24 25.67
C ASN A 178 -2.96 25.54 24.91
N TYR A 179 -1.88 25.78 25.66
CA TYR A 179 -0.53 25.96 25.12
C TYR A 179 0.47 25.09 25.87
N LEU A 180 1.51 24.66 25.17
CA LEU A 180 2.53 23.78 25.73
C LEU A 180 3.53 24.57 26.59
N LYS A 181 3.73 24.14 27.83
CA LYS A 181 4.75 24.68 28.74
C LYS A 181 5.36 23.57 29.57
N GLU A 182 6.67 23.35 29.42
CA GLU A 182 7.44 22.33 30.17
C GLU A 182 6.85 20.92 30.05
N GLY A 183 6.40 20.54 28.85
CA GLY A 183 5.81 19.21 28.63
C GLY A 183 4.39 19.05 29.17
N LYS A 184 3.76 20.11 29.69
CA LYS A 184 2.37 20.09 30.17
C LYS A 184 1.52 21.11 29.43
N CYS A 185 0.22 20.82 29.35
CA CYS A 185 -0.74 21.73 28.75
C CYS A 185 -1.29 22.69 29.79
N LYS A 186 -1.30 23.98 29.44
CA LYS A 186 -1.87 25.05 30.26
C LYS A 186 -2.94 25.78 29.48
N THR A 187 -4.06 26.06 30.11
CA THR A 187 -5.17 26.77 29.48
C THR A 187 -4.81 28.22 29.21
N CYS A 188 -5.09 28.69 27.99
CA CYS A 188 -4.91 30.09 27.66
C CYS A 188 -5.94 30.92 28.42
N GLY A 189 -5.48 32.02 29.03
CA GLY A 189 -6.36 32.95 29.71
C GLY A 189 -7.30 33.62 28.73
N ILE A 190 -8.57 33.74 29.09
CA ILE A 190 -9.48 34.67 28.44
C ILE A 190 -9.26 36.06 29.02
N ARG A 191 -8.89 37.04 28.19
CA ARG A 191 -8.77 38.42 28.64
C ARG A 191 -9.89 39.24 28.01
N GLU A 192 -10.69 39.87 28.85
CA GLU A 192 -11.58 40.94 28.39
C GLU A 192 -10.71 42.11 27.90
N LEU A 193 -10.80 42.42 26.61
CA LEU A 193 -10.30 43.69 26.10
C LEU A 193 -11.22 44.78 26.66
N ARG A 194 -10.73 45.62 27.57
CA ARG A 194 -11.50 46.79 28.02
C ARG A 194 -11.70 47.71 26.82
N PHE A 195 -12.93 47.75 26.30
CA PHE A 195 -13.31 48.73 25.28
C PHE A 195 -13.50 50.10 25.95
N MET A 196 -12.91 51.13 25.34
CA MET A 196 -13.21 52.52 25.69
C MET A 196 -14.74 52.75 25.54
N PRO A 197 -15.42 53.37 26.51
CA PRO A 197 -16.86 53.62 26.42
C PRO A 197 -17.16 54.51 25.20
N GLY A 198 -18.05 54.04 24.32
CA GLY A 198 -18.55 54.80 23.15
C GLY A 198 -18.45 54.11 21.78
N SER A 199 -17.82 52.94 21.65
CA SER A 199 -17.50 52.35 20.34
C SER A 199 -18.52 51.37 19.73
N GLY A 200 -19.65 51.05 20.39
CA GLY A 200 -20.74 50.24 19.81
C GLY A 200 -20.39 48.81 19.36
N ARG A 201 -19.17 48.31 19.58
CA ARG A 201 -18.73 46.96 19.18
C ARG A 201 -19.07 45.93 20.26
N ARG A 202 -19.49 44.73 19.85
CA ARG A 202 -19.68 43.58 20.76
C ARG A 202 -18.37 43.27 21.49
N ARG A 203 -18.45 42.85 22.76
CA ARG A 203 -17.28 42.44 23.55
C ARG A 203 -16.56 41.29 22.84
N GLU A 204 -15.37 41.54 22.28
CA GLU A 204 -14.49 40.48 21.77
C GLU A 204 -13.67 39.90 22.92
N MET A 205 -13.95 38.64 23.28
CA MET A 205 -13.06 37.85 24.13
C MET A 205 -11.91 37.34 23.28
N ARG A 206 -10.67 37.70 23.63
CA ARG A 206 -9.47 37.13 22.97
C ARG A 206 -8.78 36.15 23.90
N ARG A 207 -8.43 34.98 23.36
CA ARG A 207 -7.56 34.01 24.04
C ARG A 207 -6.14 34.58 24.07
N VAL A 208 -5.52 34.57 25.24
CA VAL A 208 -4.14 35.02 25.46
C VAL A 208 -3.38 33.88 26.14
N CYS A 209 -2.40 33.32 25.43
CA CYS A 209 -1.51 32.28 25.94
C CYS A 209 -0.19 32.95 26.38
N ARG A 210 0.31 32.69 27.59
CA ARG A 210 1.56 33.27 28.13
C ARG A 210 2.35 32.27 28.97
#